data_AF-G4ZLF4-F1
#
_entry.id   AF-G4ZLF4-F1
#
_cell.length_a   1.000
_cell.length_b   1.000
_cell.length_c   1.000
_cell.angle_alpha   90.00
_cell.angle_beta   90.00
_cell.angle_gamma   90.00
#
_symmetry.space_group_name_H-M   'P 1'
#
loop_
_entity.id
_entity.type
_entity.pdbx_description
1 polymer ?
#
loop_
_entity_poly.entity_id
_entity_poly.type
_entity_poly.pdbx_seq_one_letter_code
_entity_poly.pdbx_strand_id
1 'polypeptide(L)'
;MTLLKPLLSLFSLVVTLRFASGIEYTSNGVAIVGTTEPLDINVTAGTSREDLISYQFASYIAVHFADFNLPDGDSVVISSPDANSSVSHTYTGRGRDQSGTFIASFVPGNSVTVTYKSVGAATAGQGYRITGYSRGYPTMDQESICGDGDQSLPAKCYAPGTNLSEGLPQAYKKAQAVARLLINGTYLCTGWLGGSEGHLFTNHHCFEQEDWALTTDFEFAAESSSCSDQCETQLGCAGTIVATTSTLIADSEDIDYSVVKLPDCVDLSAYGYLQLRESGPVVNESIYVPQHPDGYAKRIVSTVDDGGDTTILSVGEDGSCGTEQVGHDADTQGGSSGSPLISSSDNLVVAIHHCGGCANAAIDVRT
;
A
#
# COMPACT_ATOMS: atom_id res chain seq x y z
N MET A 1 34.25 11.34 -34.83
CA MET A 1 33.72 10.07 -34.28
C MET A 1 32.93 10.42 -33.03
N THR A 2 31.64 10.64 -33.21
CA THR A 2 30.72 11.06 -32.14
C THR A 2 29.94 9.81 -31.74
N LEU A 3 30.16 9.30 -30.54
CA LEU A 3 29.36 8.20 -29.99
C LEU A 3 27.95 8.71 -29.67
N LEU A 4 26.94 8.18 -30.35
CA LEU A 4 25.55 8.30 -29.92
C LEU A 4 25.29 7.24 -28.83
N LYS A 5 24.92 7.69 -27.62
CA LYS A 5 24.32 6.83 -26.59
C LYS A 5 22.87 6.48 -27.00
N PRO A 6 22.37 5.26 -26.77
CA PRO A 6 20.96 4.95 -26.99
C PRO A 6 20.13 5.60 -25.88
N LEU A 7 19.05 6.28 -26.28
CA LEU A 7 18.00 6.78 -25.39
C LEU A 7 17.22 5.57 -24.84
N LEU A 8 17.17 5.40 -23.52
CA LEU A 8 16.14 4.60 -22.86
C LEU A 8 14.80 5.33 -23.02
N SER A 9 13.83 4.69 -23.65
CA SER A 9 12.45 5.18 -23.74
C SER A 9 11.66 4.60 -22.57
N LEU A 10 11.42 5.39 -21.52
CA LEU A 10 10.40 5.07 -20.50
C LEU A 10 9.02 5.32 -21.10
N PHE A 11 8.15 4.31 -21.09
CA PHE A 11 6.72 4.46 -21.35
C PHE A 11 5.98 4.19 -20.03
N SER A 12 5.40 5.23 -19.42
CA SER A 12 4.39 5.05 -18.36
C SER A 12 3.05 4.73 -18.99
N LEU A 13 2.52 3.55 -18.68
CA LEU A 13 1.17 3.14 -19.04
C LEU A 13 0.33 3.14 -17.76
N VAL A 14 -0.63 4.05 -17.66
CA VAL A 14 -1.62 4.07 -16.58
C VAL A 14 -2.57 2.90 -16.79
N VAL A 15 -2.53 1.90 -15.90
CA VAL A 15 -3.47 0.77 -15.92
C VAL A 15 -4.30 0.78 -14.65
N THR A 16 -5.61 0.62 -14.83
CA THR A 16 -6.59 0.59 -13.75
C THR A 16 -6.43 -0.67 -12.90
N LEU A 17 -5.94 -0.49 -11.69
CA LEU A 17 -5.91 -1.51 -10.64
C LEU A 17 -7.28 -1.82 -10.08
N ARG A 18 -7.56 -3.12 -9.94
CA ARG A 18 -8.46 -3.62 -8.90
C ARG A 18 -7.59 -4.21 -7.80
N PHE A 19 -7.80 -3.77 -6.57
CA PHE A 19 -7.59 -4.57 -5.37
C PHE A 19 -8.91 -5.18 -4.93
N ALA A 20 -8.86 -6.19 -4.10
CA ALA A 20 -9.99 -6.60 -3.30
C ALA A 20 -9.43 -6.79 -1.89
N SER A 21 -9.98 -6.04 -0.93
CA SER A 21 -9.74 -6.25 0.50
C SER A 21 -10.54 -7.50 0.92
N GLY A 22 -9.95 -8.66 0.66
CA GLY A 22 -10.51 -9.99 0.87
C GLY A 22 -10.18 -10.93 -0.29
N ILE A 23 -9.85 -12.20 0.00
CA ILE A 23 -9.69 -13.21 -1.06
C ILE A 23 -11.06 -13.34 -1.76
N GLU A 24 -11.16 -12.84 -2.98
CA GLU A 24 -12.33 -13.02 -3.81
C GLU A 24 -12.46 -14.50 -4.20
N TYR A 25 -13.70 -14.98 -4.35
CA TYR A 25 -13.96 -16.33 -4.84
C TYR A 25 -14.86 -16.28 -6.07
N THR A 26 -14.59 -17.15 -7.04
CA THR A 26 -15.56 -17.41 -8.12
C THR A 26 -16.85 -17.99 -7.56
N SER A 27 -17.94 -18.00 -8.35
CA SER A 27 -19.21 -18.65 -7.97
C SER A 27 -19.07 -20.15 -7.63
N ASN A 28 -17.93 -20.76 -7.98
CA ASN A 28 -17.60 -22.15 -7.68
C ASN A 28 -16.59 -22.30 -6.52
N GLY A 29 -16.28 -21.22 -5.78
CA GLY A 29 -15.39 -21.28 -4.60
C GLY A 29 -13.88 -21.34 -4.91
N VAL A 30 -13.45 -20.95 -6.11
CA VAL A 30 -12.01 -20.83 -6.45
C VAL A 30 -11.51 -19.45 -6.04
N ALA A 31 -10.44 -19.39 -5.24
CA ALA A 31 -9.81 -18.15 -4.80
C ALA A 31 -9.20 -17.37 -5.97
N ILE A 32 -9.42 -16.05 -5.98
CA ILE A 32 -8.86 -15.08 -6.92
C ILE A 32 -7.80 -14.30 -6.15
N VAL A 33 -6.54 -14.60 -6.44
CA VAL A 33 -5.36 -14.08 -5.71
C VAL A 33 -4.60 -13.04 -6.52
N GLY A 34 -5.17 -12.54 -7.61
CA GLY A 34 -4.52 -11.61 -8.51
C GLY A 34 -5.34 -11.27 -9.73
N THR A 35 -4.77 -10.43 -10.60
CA THR A 35 -5.38 -9.99 -11.86
C THR A 35 -4.34 -9.97 -12.98
N THR A 36 -4.75 -9.62 -14.20
CA THR A 36 -3.90 -9.56 -15.39
C THR A 36 -3.70 -8.14 -15.87
N GLU A 37 -2.46 -7.82 -16.20
CA GLU A 37 -2.03 -6.53 -16.74
C GLU A 37 -1.59 -6.70 -18.20
N PRO A 38 -1.93 -5.74 -19.09
CA PRO A 38 -1.51 -5.77 -20.48
C PRO A 38 -0.03 -5.41 -20.63
N LEU A 39 0.65 -6.06 -21.57
CA LEU A 39 2.02 -5.74 -21.96
C LEU A 39 2.23 -6.21 -23.41
N ASP A 40 3.02 -5.51 -24.22
CA ASP A 40 3.29 -5.95 -25.60
C ASP A 40 4.77 -5.83 -25.92
N ILE A 41 5.51 -6.92 -25.70
CA ILE A 41 6.93 -7.02 -26.04
C ILE A 41 7.09 -8.08 -27.11
N ASN A 42 7.67 -7.67 -28.24
CA ASN A 42 8.03 -8.57 -29.33
C ASN A 42 9.53 -8.88 -29.30
N VAL A 43 9.87 -10.16 -29.29
CA VAL A 43 11.25 -10.63 -29.27
C VAL A 43 11.50 -11.52 -30.47
N THR A 44 12.46 -11.14 -31.31
CA THR A 44 12.95 -11.97 -32.41
C THR A 44 14.13 -12.81 -31.93
N ALA A 45 14.18 -14.06 -32.38
CA ALA A 45 15.28 -14.95 -32.04
C ALA A 45 16.63 -14.50 -32.61
N GLY A 46 17.73 -14.85 -31.93
CA GLY A 46 19.10 -14.72 -32.43
C GLY A 46 19.98 -13.68 -31.71
N THR A 47 19.48 -12.96 -30.71
CA THR A 47 20.29 -12.09 -29.86
C THR A 47 19.77 -12.13 -28.43
N SER A 48 20.65 -12.47 -27.49
CA SER A 48 20.31 -12.49 -26.06
C SER A 48 19.86 -11.11 -25.59
N ARG A 49 18.87 -11.08 -24.70
CA ARG A 49 18.33 -9.86 -24.10
C ARG A 49 17.77 -10.14 -22.72
N GLU A 50 17.49 -9.06 -22.01
CA GLU A 50 16.88 -9.09 -20.69
C GLU A 50 15.81 -8.03 -20.60
N ASP A 51 14.68 -8.39 -20.01
CA ASP A 51 13.55 -7.50 -19.77
C ASP A 51 13.15 -7.62 -18.29
N LEU A 52 13.06 -6.48 -17.59
CA LEU A 52 12.52 -6.41 -16.23
C LEU A 52 11.04 -6.06 -16.31
N ILE A 53 10.20 -6.89 -15.71
CA ILE A 53 8.78 -6.61 -15.51
C ILE A 53 8.57 -6.43 -14.01
N SER A 54 8.05 -5.27 -13.61
CA SER A 54 7.77 -4.96 -12.21
C SER A 54 6.37 -4.41 -12.07
N TYR A 55 5.80 -4.65 -10.90
CA TYR A 55 4.52 -4.13 -10.49
C TYR A 55 4.52 -3.95 -8.98
N GLN A 56 4.42 -2.72 -8.51
CA GLN A 56 4.53 -2.43 -7.09
C GLN A 56 3.49 -3.23 -6.28
N PHE A 57 3.92 -3.71 -5.12
CA PHE A 57 3.12 -4.52 -4.21
C PHE A 57 2.58 -5.85 -4.76
N ALA A 58 2.89 -6.26 -6.00
CA ALA A 58 2.47 -7.58 -6.46
C ALA A 58 3.10 -8.67 -5.59
N SER A 59 2.27 -9.59 -5.06
CA SER A 59 2.77 -10.74 -4.29
C SER A 59 3.47 -11.78 -5.16
N TYR A 60 3.17 -11.78 -6.46
CA TYR A 60 3.87 -12.56 -7.48
C TYR A 60 3.69 -11.93 -8.87
N ILE A 61 4.54 -12.31 -9.82
CA ILE A 61 4.34 -12.06 -11.25
C ILE A 61 4.41 -13.38 -12.04
N ALA A 62 3.48 -13.58 -12.99
CA ALA A 62 3.51 -14.67 -13.96
C ALA A 62 3.35 -14.15 -15.38
N VAL A 63 4.40 -14.25 -16.20
CA VAL A 63 4.46 -13.66 -17.54
C VAL A 63 3.61 -14.43 -18.55
N HIS A 64 2.89 -13.74 -19.43
CA HIS A 64 2.05 -14.35 -20.48
C HIS A 64 2.80 -14.35 -21.80
N PHE A 65 3.10 -15.53 -22.33
CA PHE A 65 3.77 -15.71 -23.61
C PHE A 65 2.79 -16.11 -24.72
N ALA A 66 3.02 -15.58 -25.91
CA ALA A 66 2.40 -15.99 -27.16
C ALA A 66 3.46 -16.14 -28.26
N ASP A 67 3.14 -16.88 -29.32
CA ASP A 67 4.03 -17.14 -30.46
C ASP A 67 5.43 -17.66 -30.04
N PHE A 68 5.53 -18.29 -28.88
CA PHE A 68 6.78 -18.73 -28.28
C PHE A 68 7.31 -19.94 -29.04
N ASN A 69 8.39 -19.73 -29.78
CA ASN A 69 9.04 -20.77 -30.57
C ASN A 69 10.52 -20.43 -30.74
N LEU A 70 11.33 -20.98 -29.83
CA LEU A 70 12.77 -20.75 -29.78
C LEU A 70 13.54 -21.73 -30.67
N PRO A 71 14.66 -21.30 -31.28
CA PRO A 71 15.61 -22.19 -31.93
C PRO A 71 16.17 -23.26 -30.98
N ASP A 72 16.68 -24.36 -31.54
CA ASP A 72 17.36 -25.41 -30.76
C ASP A 72 18.59 -24.83 -30.04
N GLY A 73 18.67 -25.05 -28.72
CA GLY A 73 19.75 -24.55 -27.86
C GLY A 73 19.47 -23.22 -27.20
N ASP A 74 18.49 -22.46 -27.68
CA ASP A 74 18.05 -21.21 -27.07
C ASP A 74 17.14 -21.46 -25.85
N SER A 75 17.11 -20.50 -24.92
CA SER A 75 16.24 -20.57 -23.74
C SER A 75 15.76 -19.20 -23.28
N VAL A 76 14.58 -19.18 -22.66
CA VAL A 76 14.11 -18.05 -21.85
C VAL A 76 14.11 -18.49 -20.39
N VAL A 77 14.77 -17.71 -19.54
CA VAL A 77 14.78 -17.88 -18.09
C VAL A 77 13.97 -16.75 -17.49
N ILE A 78 13.01 -17.09 -16.64
CA ILE A 78 12.35 -16.12 -15.77
C ILE A 78 12.86 -16.32 -14.35
N SER A 79 13.27 -15.25 -13.67
CA SER A 79 13.83 -15.32 -12.33
C SER A 79 13.49 -14.10 -11.50
N SER A 80 13.50 -14.25 -10.18
CA SER A 80 13.46 -13.09 -9.29
C SER A 80 14.73 -12.23 -9.48
N PRO A 81 14.60 -10.89 -9.54
CA PRO A 81 15.75 -9.99 -9.51
C PRO A 81 16.37 -9.87 -8.10
N ASP A 82 15.66 -10.29 -7.05
CA ASP A 82 16.17 -10.29 -5.68
C ASP A 82 17.27 -11.34 -5.51
N ALA A 83 18.45 -10.87 -5.08
CA ALA A 83 19.62 -11.72 -4.83
C ALA A 83 19.39 -12.78 -3.75
N ASN A 84 18.39 -12.62 -2.89
CA ASN A 84 18.04 -13.57 -1.83
C ASN A 84 17.02 -14.63 -2.27
N SER A 85 16.46 -14.52 -3.48
CA SER A 85 15.48 -15.45 -4.02
C SER A 85 16.10 -16.38 -5.07
N SER A 86 15.99 -17.69 -4.85
CA SER A 86 16.48 -18.70 -5.79
C SER A 86 15.44 -19.16 -6.81
N VAL A 87 14.27 -18.50 -6.89
CA VAL A 87 13.18 -18.91 -7.78
C VAL A 87 13.51 -18.55 -9.22
N SER A 88 13.59 -19.57 -10.08
CA SER A 88 13.85 -19.43 -11.51
C SER A 88 13.21 -20.57 -12.30
N HIS A 89 12.68 -20.26 -13.49
CA HIS A 89 12.09 -21.23 -14.41
C HIS A 89 12.66 -21.05 -15.81
N THR A 90 12.99 -22.15 -16.49
CA THR A 90 13.58 -22.13 -17.84
C THR A 90 12.64 -22.78 -18.85
N TYR A 91 12.47 -22.12 -20.00
CA TYR A 91 11.64 -22.56 -21.11
C TYR A 91 12.48 -22.67 -22.40
N THR A 92 12.24 -23.73 -23.17
CA THR A 92 12.91 -24.02 -24.45
C THR A 92 11.89 -24.47 -25.50
N GLY A 93 12.27 -24.49 -26.78
CA GLY A 93 11.38 -24.90 -27.87
C GLY A 93 10.11 -24.06 -27.90
N ARG A 94 8.94 -24.71 -27.80
CA ARG A 94 7.62 -24.04 -27.77
C ARG A 94 7.12 -23.72 -26.35
N GLY A 95 7.99 -23.79 -25.35
CA GLY A 95 7.68 -23.43 -23.96
C GLY A 95 6.87 -24.48 -23.22
N ARG A 96 5.99 -24.05 -22.30
CA ARG A 96 5.21 -24.96 -21.45
C ARG A 96 4.36 -25.89 -22.30
N ASP A 97 4.50 -27.19 -22.07
CA ASP A 97 3.79 -28.26 -22.78
C ASP A 97 3.88 -28.19 -24.32
N GLN A 98 4.90 -27.48 -24.83
CA GLN A 98 5.11 -27.23 -26.26
C GLN A 98 3.94 -26.50 -26.97
N SER A 99 3.14 -25.71 -26.24
CA SER A 99 1.94 -25.07 -26.80
C SER A 99 2.27 -23.87 -27.71
N GLY A 100 3.30 -23.09 -27.38
CA GLY A 100 3.62 -21.79 -27.99
C GLY A 100 2.84 -20.60 -27.42
N THR A 101 1.77 -20.85 -26.65
CA THR A 101 1.01 -19.82 -25.92
C THR A 101 0.72 -20.33 -24.52
N PHE A 102 1.25 -19.67 -23.50
CA PHE A 102 1.16 -20.11 -22.12
C PHE A 102 1.43 -18.98 -21.12
N ILE A 103 0.90 -19.14 -19.92
CA ILE A 103 1.30 -18.36 -18.75
C ILE A 103 2.48 -19.08 -18.11
N ALA A 104 3.57 -18.37 -17.84
CA ALA A 104 4.75 -18.94 -17.20
C ALA A 104 4.49 -19.28 -15.73
N SER A 105 5.43 -19.96 -15.09
CA SER A 105 5.35 -20.24 -13.65
C SER A 105 5.57 -18.93 -12.91
N PHE A 106 4.83 -18.70 -11.83
CA PHE A 106 4.95 -17.45 -11.10
C PHE A 106 6.32 -17.32 -10.44
N VAL A 107 6.75 -16.09 -10.27
CA VAL A 107 7.90 -15.67 -9.46
C VAL A 107 7.33 -14.86 -8.28
N PRO A 108 7.56 -15.27 -7.02
CA PRO A 108 7.16 -14.49 -5.86
C PRO A 108 7.81 -13.10 -5.85
N GLY A 109 7.08 -12.11 -5.36
CA GLY A 109 7.52 -10.72 -5.26
C GLY A 109 7.00 -9.83 -6.39
N ASN A 110 7.35 -8.55 -6.28
CA ASN A 110 6.82 -7.46 -7.09
C ASN A 110 7.49 -7.31 -8.46
N SER A 111 8.41 -8.19 -8.83
CA SER A 111 9.20 -8.08 -10.05
C SER A 111 9.76 -9.41 -10.54
N VAL A 112 9.98 -9.52 -11.86
CA VAL A 112 10.56 -10.67 -12.54
C VAL A 112 11.48 -10.22 -13.66
N THR A 113 12.65 -10.85 -13.75
CA THR A 113 13.57 -10.70 -14.88
C THR A 113 13.32 -11.80 -15.90
N VAL A 114 13.13 -11.42 -17.17
CA VAL A 114 12.99 -12.32 -18.31
C VAL A 114 14.27 -12.27 -19.15
N THR A 115 15.13 -13.27 -19.02
CA THR A 115 16.39 -13.36 -19.75
C THR A 115 16.26 -14.34 -20.91
N TYR A 116 16.31 -13.84 -22.15
CA TYR A 116 16.47 -14.66 -23.35
C TYR A 116 17.96 -14.90 -23.62
N LYS A 117 18.35 -16.17 -23.72
CA LYS A 117 19.71 -16.62 -24.02
C LYS A 117 19.72 -17.30 -25.39
N SER A 118 20.41 -16.68 -26.33
CA SER A 118 20.61 -17.25 -27.66
C SER A 118 22.00 -17.87 -27.80
N VAL A 119 22.10 -19.01 -28.47
CA VAL A 119 23.38 -19.69 -28.77
C VAL A 119 24.00 -19.26 -30.10
N GLY A 120 23.35 -18.37 -30.87
CA GLY A 120 23.86 -17.85 -32.13
C GLY A 120 22.80 -17.20 -33.02
N ALA A 121 23.19 -16.80 -34.23
CA ALA A 121 22.24 -16.23 -35.19
C ALA A 121 21.16 -17.26 -35.58
N ALA A 122 19.90 -16.91 -35.38
CA ALA A 122 18.78 -17.82 -35.65
C ALA A 122 18.61 -18.06 -37.16
N THR A 123 18.59 -19.33 -37.57
CA THR A 123 18.26 -19.75 -38.94
C THR A 123 16.79 -20.17 -39.11
N ALA A 124 16.09 -20.45 -38.00
CA ALA A 124 14.65 -20.73 -37.90
C ALA A 124 14.17 -20.56 -36.44
N GLY A 125 12.91 -20.15 -36.23
CA GLY A 125 12.32 -19.83 -34.91
C GLY A 125 11.88 -18.36 -34.85
N GLN A 126 10.66 -18.08 -34.39
CA GLN A 126 10.07 -16.73 -34.42
C GLN A 126 10.41 -15.88 -33.19
N GLY A 127 11.01 -16.49 -32.15
CA GLY A 127 11.23 -15.85 -30.87
C GLY A 127 9.99 -15.98 -30.00
N TYR A 128 9.48 -14.88 -29.44
CA TYR A 128 8.27 -14.89 -28.63
C TYR A 128 7.66 -13.49 -28.50
N ARG A 129 6.40 -13.46 -28.05
CA ARG A 129 5.72 -12.26 -27.55
C ARG A 129 5.40 -12.39 -26.08
N ILE A 130 5.53 -11.30 -25.36
CA ILE A 130 4.90 -11.12 -24.05
C ILE A 130 3.66 -10.28 -24.29
N THR A 131 2.49 -10.84 -24.00
CA THR A 131 1.17 -10.21 -24.23
C THR A 131 0.54 -9.64 -22.96
N GLY A 132 1.21 -9.82 -21.82
CA GLY A 132 0.72 -9.42 -20.51
C GLY A 132 1.45 -10.17 -19.41
N TYR A 133 1.00 -9.96 -18.19
CA TYR A 133 1.40 -10.74 -17.04
C TYR A 133 0.27 -10.78 -16.03
N SER A 134 0.19 -11.87 -15.27
CA SER A 134 -0.62 -11.90 -14.05
C SER A 134 0.20 -11.36 -12.91
N ARG A 135 -0.39 -10.47 -12.13
CA ARG A 135 0.16 -10.07 -10.83
C ARG A 135 -0.71 -10.63 -9.72
N GLY A 136 -0.08 -11.03 -8.63
CA GLY A 136 -0.80 -11.27 -7.39
C GLY A 136 -1.34 -9.96 -6.83
N TYR A 137 -2.50 -10.02 -6.17
CA TYR A 137 -2.89 -8.94 -5.28
C TYR A 137 -1.83 -8.81 -4.18
N PRO A 138 -1.59 -7.60 -3.65
CA PRO A 138 -0.67 -7.41 -2.56
C PRO A 138 -1.00 -8.35 -1.42
N THR A 139 0.01 -9.12 -1.06
CA THR A 139 0.15 -9.62 0.28
C THR A 139 0.96 -8.53 0.97
N MET A 140 0.35 -7.37 1.22
CA MET A 140 0.96 -6.46 2.20
C MET A 140 1.10 -7.29 3.46
N ASP A 141 2.34 -7.52 3.87
CA ASP A 141 2.63 -8.20 5.12
C ASP A 141 1.89 -7.44 6.22
N GLN A 142 1.15 -8.25 6.98
CA GLN A 142 -0.01 -7.88 7.80
C GLN A 142 0.19 -6.57 8.58
N GLU A 143 -0.68 -5.57 8.37
CA GLU A 143 -1.08 -4.72 9.49
C GLU A 143 -1.47 -5.68 10.63
N SER A 144 -0.67 -5.67 11.69
CA SER A 144 -0.65 -6.74 12.66
C SER A 144 -1.10 -6.20 14.01
N ILE A 145 -2.12 -6.86 14.54
CA ILE A 145 -2.32 -6.93 15.98
C ILE A 145 -1.15 -7.75 16.54
N CYS A 146 -0.39 -7.16 17.43
CA CYS A 146 0.81 -7.75 17.99
C CYS A 146 0.52 -8.28 19.39
N GLY A 147 1.03 -9.48 19.69
CA GLY A 147 0.87 -10.12 20.99
C GLY A 147 -0.54 -10.64 21.29
N ASP A 148 -1.14 -10.29 22.43
CA ASP A 148 -2.28 -11.01 23.03
C ASP A 148 -3.67 -10.48 22.60
N GLY A 149 -3.75 -9.39 21.84
CA GLY A 149 -5.01 -8.86 21.31
C GLY A 149 -4.88 -7.47 20.69
N ASP A 150 -5.97 -6.87 20.21
CA ASP A 150 -5.99 -5.48 19.72
C ASP A 150 -6.14 -4.51 20.91
N GLN A 151 -5.14 -3.65 21.13
CA GLN A 151 -5.15 -2.65 22.19
C GLN A 151 -5.84 -1.33 21.81
N SER A 152 -6.29 -1.17 20.57
CA SER A 152 -7.05 0.01 20.19
C SER A 152 -8.38 0.06 20.94
N LEU A 153 -8.81 1.26 21.34
CA LEU A 153 -10.07 1.49 22.05
C LEU A 153 -10.94 2.48 21.27
N PRO A 154 -12.28 2.44 21.40
CA PRO A 154 -13.15 3.45 20.79
C PRO A 154 -12.67 4.86 21.12
N ALA A 155 -12.63 5.77 20.14
CA ALA A 155 -12.15 7.14 20.36
C ALA A 155 -12.87 7.85 21.53
N LYS A 156 -14.14 7.47 21.76
CA LYS A 156 -14.96 7.98 22.87
C LYS A 156 -14.42 7.65 24.26
N CYS A 157 -13.54 6.65 24.40
CA CYS A 157 -12.82 6.37 25.64
C CYS A 157 -11.86 7.49 26.04
N TYR A 158 -11.45 8.36 25.11
CA TYR A 158 -10.56 9.51 25.35
C TYR A 158 -11.32 10.85 25.42
N ALA A 159 -12.66 10.82 25.35
CA ALA A 159 -13.47 12.01 25.38
C ALA A 159 -13.40 12.74 26.75
N PRO A 160 -13.60 14.07 26.80
CA PRO A 160 -13.53 14.81 28.05
C PRO A 160 -14.40 14.21 29.17
N GLY A 161 -13.78 13.93 30.32
CA GLY A 161 -14.47 13.36 31.49
C GLY A 161 -14.37 11.84 31.61
N THR A 162 -13.60 11.17 30.75
CA THR A 162 -13.22 9.76 30.92
C THR A 162 -11.85 9.64 31.58
N ASN A 163 -11.54 8.46 32.14
CA ASN A 163 -10.24 8.20 32.78
C ASN A 163 -9.06 8.37 31.79
N LEU A 164 -9.19 7.91 30.55
CA LEU A 164 -8.10 8.03 29.57
C LEU A 164 -7.88 9.48 29.12
N SER A 165 -8.89 10.36 29.23
CA SER A 165 -8.72 11.79 28.96
C SER A 165 -7.82 12.50 30.00
N GLU A 166 -7.55 11.89 31.16
CA GLU A 166 -6.60 12.44 32.14
C GLU A 166 -5.14 12.25 31.68
N GLY A 167 -4.84 11.12 31.05
CA GLY A 167 -3.51 10.81 30.50
C GLY A 167 -3.27 11.45 29.14
N LEU A 168 -4.27 11.45 28.26
CA LEU A 168 -4.18 11.98 26.89
C LEU A 168 -5.31 12.99 26.60
N PRO A 169 -5.30 14.19 27.23
CA PRO A 169 -6.43 15.13 27.20
C PRO A 169 -6.74 15.72 25.82
N GLN A 170 -5.81 15.64 24.87
CA GLN A 170 -6.01 16.14 23.51
C GLN A 170 -6.32 15.03 22.49
N ALA A 171 -6.15 13.75 22.84
CA ALA A 171 -6.26 12.65 21.89
C ALA A 171 -7.61 12.62 21.18
N TYR A 172 -8.72 12.71 21.92
CA TYR A 172 -10.05 12.73 21.33
C TYR A 172 -10.29 13.95 20.43
N LYS A 173 -9.83 15.14 20.84
CA LYS A 173 -9.98 16.37 20.05
C LYS A 173 -9.19 16.28 18.75
N LYS A 174 -7.96 15.77 18.80
CA LYS A 174 -7.08 15.59 17.63
C LYS A 174 -7.61 14.52 16.70
N ALA A 175 -8.16 13.44 17.25
CA ALA A 175 -8.79 12.38 16.48
C ALA A 175 -9.99 12.87 15.64
N GLN A 176 -10.63 13.99 15.97
CA GLN A 176 -11.74 14.53 15.15
C GLN A 176 -11.30 14.92 13.73
N ALA A 177 -10.02 15.28 13.53
CA ALA A 177 -9.45 15.59 12.22
C ALA A 177 -9.18 14.36 11.34
N VAL A 178 -9.40 13.14 11.88
CA VAL A 178 -9.19 11.87 11.19
C VAL A 178 -10.51 11.39 10.56
N ALA A 179 -10.44 10.92 9.33
CA ALA A 179 -11.54 10.44 8.53
C ALA A 179 -11.36 8.98 8.13
N ARG A 180 -12.49 8.28 7.99
CA ARG A 180 -12.57 7.00 7.30
C ARG A 180 -12.71 7.28 5.80
N LEU A 181 -11.92 6.59 4.99
CA LEU A 181 -11.94 6.72 3.54
C LEU A 181 -12.56 5.47 2.95
N LEU A 182 -13.60 5.62 2.13
CA LEU A 182 -14.09 4.56 1.24
C LEU A 182 -13.70 4.94 -0.20
N ILE A 183 -12.60 4.36 -0.66
CA ILE A 183 -11.97 4.69 -1.93
C ILE A 183 -12.53 3.78 -3.02
N ASN A 184 -13.01 4.40 -4.10
CA ASN A 184 -13.59 3.72 -5.26
C ASN A 184 -14.68 2.70 -4.87
N GLY A 185 -15.42 2.99 -3.79
CA GLY A 185 -16.46 2.12 -3.24
C GLY A 185 -15.99 0.75 -2.74
N THR A 186 -14.68 0.49 -2.67
CA THR A 186 -14.12 -0.85 -2.49
C THR A 186 -13.06 -0.91 -1.39
N TYR A 187 -12.21 0.11 -1.25
CA TYR A 187 -11.08 0.09 -0.31
C TYR A 187 -11.34 0.97 0.88
N LEU A 188 -10.86 0.51 2.03
CA LEU A 188 -10.93 1.24 3.27
C LEU A 188 -9.52 1.65 3.68
N CYS A 189 -9.35 2.94 3.95
CA CYS A 189 -8.13 3.51 4.50
C CYS A 189 -8.50 4.58 5.54
N THR A 190 -7.47 5.11 6.19
CA THR A 190 -7.56 6.27 7.06
C THR A 190 -6.91 7.47 6.40
N GLY A 191 -7.44 8.66 6.66
CA GLY A 191 -6.77 9.91 6.31
C GLY A 191 -7.06 11.00 7.33
N TRP A 192 -6.34 12.11 7.25
CA TRP A 192 -6.47 13.17 8.26
C TRP A 192 -6.17 14.56 7.71
N LEU A 193 -6.86 15.58 8.24
CA LEU A 193 -6.70 16.97 7.83
C LEU A 193 -5.36 17.53 8.32
N GLY A 194 -4.49 17.92 7.38
CA GLY A 194 -3.24 18.62 7.64
C GLY A 194 -3.38 20.12 7.37
N GLY A 195 -3.27 20.93 8.42
CA GLY A 195 -3.52 22.38 8.32
C GLY A 195 -4.99 22.74 8.07
N SER A 196 -5.27 24.03 7.88
CA SER A 196 -6.64 24.56 7.89
C SER A 196 -7.30 24.72 6.52
N GLU A 197 -6.65 24.26 5.44
CA GLU A 197 -7.08 24.54 4.05
C GLU A 197 -7.74 23.34 3.35
N GLY A 198 -8.09 22.29 4.11
CA GLY A 198 -8.75 21.10 3.56
C GLY A 198 -7.83 20.11 2.87
N HIS A 199 -6.52 20.18 3.12
CA HIS A 199 -5.57 19.14 2.71
C HIS A 199 -5.71 17.94 3.64
N LEU A 200 -5.81 16.76 3.05
CA LEU A 200 -5.95 15.49 3.74
C LEU A 200 -4.79 14.58 3.34
N PHE A 201 -4.06 14.10 4.34
CA PHE A 201 -2.94 13.17 4.21
C PHE A 201 -3.41 11.72 4.36
N THR A 202 -2.80 10.82 3.61
CA THR A 202 -3.03 9.37 3.60
C THR A 202 -1.86 8.69 2.85
N ASN A 203 -1.99 7.41 2.45
CA ASN A 203 -0.95 6.71 1.69
C ASN A 203 -1.16 6.75 0.17
N HIS A 204 -0.08 6.53 -0.59
CA HIS A 204 -0.15 6.35 -2.04
C HIS A 204 -0.86 5.05 -2.41
N HIS A 205 -0.60 3.95 -1.70
CA HIS A 205 -1.28 2.67 -1.95
C HIS A 205 -2.80 2.72 -1.69
N CYS A 206 -3.29 3.73 -0.96
CA CYS A 206 -4.72 4.01 -0.84
C CYS A 206 -5.29 4.70 -2.10
N PHE A 207 -4.46 5.42 -2.85
CA PHE A 207 -4.81 6.22 -4.04
C PHE A 207 -3.92 5.87 -5.24
N GLU A 208 -3.86 4.59 -5.59
CA GLU A 208 -2.97 4.13 -6.67
C GLU A 208 -3.31 4.66 -8.06
N GLN A 209 -4.49 5.25 -8.21
CA GLN A 209 -4.88 5.95 -9.41
C GLN A 209 -5.33 7.35 -9.06
N GLU A 210 -4.81 8.33 -9.80
CA GLU A 210 -5.15 9.74 -9.63
C GLU A 210 -6.67 10.00 -9.71
N ASP A 211 -7.39 9.22 -10.53
CA ASP A 211 -8.85 9.37 -10.67
C ASP A 211 -9.64 8.86 -9.46
N TRP A 212 -9.04 8.10 -8.55
CA TRP A 212 -9.68 7.71 -7.29
C TRP A 212 -9.88 8.89 -6.34
N ALA A 213 -9.12 9.96 -6.51
CA ALA A 213 -9.39 11.24 -5.85
C ALA A 213 -10.81 11.74 -6.16
N LEU A 214 -11.38 11.38 -7.32
CA LEU A 214 -12.73 11.76 -7.74
C LEU A 214 -13.83 10.81 -7.29
N THR A 215 -13.48 9.65 -6.72
CA THR A 215 -14.42 8.57 -6.35
C THR A 215 -14.20 8.06 -4.93
N THR A 216 -13.82 8.95 -4.01
CA THR A 216 -13.58 8.60 -2.60
C THR A 216 -14.57 9.31 -1.69
N ASP A 217 -15.24 8.56 -0.83
CA ASP A 217 -16.05 9.11 0.25
C ASP A 217 -15.15 9.43 1.46
N PHE A 218 -15.17 10.70 1.88
CA PHE A 218 -14.43 11.20 3.04
C PHE A 218 -15.40 11.34 4.21
N GLU A 219 -15.38 10.35 5.12
CA GLU A 219 -16.31 10.25 6.23
C GLU A 219 -15.64 10.66 7.54
N PHE A 220 -16.04 11.80 8.09
CA PHE A 220 -15.59 12.27 9.38
C PHE A 220 -16.59 11.92 10.48
N ALA A 221 -16.14 11.88 11.74
CA ALA A 221 -16.96 11.53 12.90
C ALA A 221 -17.67 10.16 12.80
N ALA A 222 -17.12 9.23 12.01
CA ALA A 222 -17.49 7.82 12.09
C ALA A 222 -16.92 7.22 13.38
N GLU A 223 -17.58 7.44 14.51
CA GLU A 223 -17.10 7.04 15.84
C GLU A 223 -18.22 6.40 16.68
N SER A 224 -17.82 5.56 17.62
CA SER A 224 -18.76 4.93 18.54
C SER A 224 -19.49 5.94 19.43
N SER A 225 -20.72 5.59 19.83
CA SER A 225 -21.56 6.45 20.66
C SER A 225 -21.02 6.61 22.10
N SER A 226 -20.26 5.63 22.58
CA SER A 226 -19.71 5.56 23.95
C SER A 226 -18.42 4.72 23.99
N CYS A 227 -17.68 4.77 25.10
CA CYS A 227 -16.48 3.94 25.27
C CYS A 227 -16.79 2.44 25.34
N SER A 228 -17.99 2.05 25.80
CA SER A 228 -18.43 0.65 25.85
C SER A 228 -18.91 0.10 24.50
N ASP A 229 -19.21 0.98 23.55
CA ASP A 229 -19.67 0.62 22.22
C ASP A 229 -18.44 0.39 21.32
N GLN A 230 -18.04 -0.86 21.16
CA GLN A 230 -16.84 -1.19 20.38
C GLN A 230 -16.99 -0.84 18.90
N CYS A 231 -18.20 -0.99 18.36
CA CYS A 231 -18.53 -0.73 16.95
C CYS A 231 -17.51 -1.28 15.93
N GLU A 232 -17.04 -2.50 16.19
CA GLU A 232 -16.19 -3.31 15.31
C GLU A 232 -17.03 -3.94 14.21
N THR A 233 -17.65 -3.09 13.41
CA THR A 233 -18.40 -3.48 12.23
C THR A 233 -17.91 -2.60 11.11
N GLN A 234 -17.44 -3.21 10.02
CA GLN A 234 -16.95 -2.51 8.85
C GLN A 234 -18.04 -1.54 8.36
N LEU A 235 -17.68 -0.26 8.19
CA LEU A 235 -18.61 0.84 7.88
C LEU A 235 -19.71 1.12 8.93
N GLY A 236 -19.60 0.52 10.12
CA GLY A 236 -20.47 0.77 11.28
C GLY A 236 -20.25 2.16 11.89
N CYS A 237 -21.18 2.56 12.77
CA CYS A 237 -21.20 3.87 13.43
C CYS A 237 -20.92 5.03 12.47
N ALA A 238 -21.82 5.14 11.50
CA ALA A 238 -21.70 6.13 10.43
C ALA A 238 -21.52 7.55 10.98
N GLY A 239 -20.58 8.24 10.37
CA GLY A 239 -20.32 9.65 10.57
C GLY A 239 -21.02 10.50 9.53
N THR A 240 -20.34 11.56 9.10
CA THR A 240 -20.77 12.44 8.03
C THR A 240 -19.80 12.33 6.86
N ILE A 241 -20.31 11.93 5.70
CA ILE A 241 -19.59 12.04 4.43
C ILE A 241 -19.60 13.51 4.03
N VAL A 242 -18.44 14.16 4.13
CA VAL A 242 -18.31 15.61 3.88
C VAL A 242 -17.97 15.91 2.42
N ALA A 243 -17.37 14.96 1.73
CA ALA A 243 -17.00 15.02 0.32
C ALA A 243 -16.99 13.61 -0.28
N THR A 244 -17.25 13.53 -1.58
CA THR A 244 -17.14 12.29 -2.38
C THR A 244 -16.13 12.45 -3.53
N THR A 245 -15.37 13.54 -3.50
CA THR A 245 -14.40 13.95 -4.52
C THR A 245 -13.37 14.86 -3.88
N SER A 246 -12.18 14.89 -4.45
CA SER A 246 -11.03 15.67 -4.01
C SER A 246 -10.12 15.93 -5.21
N THR A 247 -9.13 16.80 -5.03
CA THR A 247 -8.06 17.02 -6.01
C THR A 247 -6.77 16.42 -5.47
N LEU A 248 -6.08 15.57 -6.23
CA LEU A 248 -4.74 15.12 -5.87
C LEU A 248 -3.78 16.32 -5.91
N ILE A 249 -3.03 16.55 -4.84
CA ILE A 249 -2.09 17.67 -4.71
C ILE A 249 -0.65 17.21 -4.84
N ALA A 250 -0.32 16.10 -4.18
CA ALA A 250 0.99 15.48 -4.21
C ALA A 250 0.87 14.02 -3.80
N ASP A 251 1.73 13.18 -4.34
CA ASP A 251 1.88 11.79 -3.95
C ASP A 251 3.31 11.31 -4.20
N SER A 252 3.69 10.24 -3.53
CA SER A 252 4.94 9.53 -3.78
C SER A 252 4.73 8.04 -3.60
N GLU A 253 4.98 7.29 -4.67
CA GLU A 253 5.01 5.83 -4.67
C GLU A 253 6.16 5.27 -3.82
N ASP A 254 7.32 5.95 -3.83
CA ASP A 254 8.56 5.47 -3.19
C ASP A 254 8.47 5.47 -1.65
N ILE A 255 7.86 6.51 -1.08
CA ILE A 255 7.69 6.67 0.36
C ILE A 255 6.22 6.63 0.79
N ASP A 256 5.33 6.19 -0.11
CA ASP A 256 3.94 5.82 0.14
C ASP A 256 3.05 6.87 0.84
N TYR A 257 3.13 8.14 0.44
CA TYR A 257 2.19 9.18 0.91
C TYR A 257 1.38 9.78 -0.22
N SER A 258 0.19 10.26 0.12
CA SER A 258 -0.68 11.07 -0.74
C SER A 258 -1.27 12.23 0.04
N VAL A 259 -1.40 13.36 -0.63
CA VAL A 259 -2.11 14.56 -0.17
C VAL A 259 -3.18 14.89 -1.18
N VAL A 260 -4.44 14.85 -0.75
CA VAL A 260 -5.59 15.31 -1.53
C VAL A 260 -6.17 16.56 -0.90
N LYS A 261 -6.81 17.42 -1.71
CA LYS A 261 -7.53 18.59 -1.22
C LYS A 261 -9.03 18.40 -1.40
N LEU A 262 -9.77 18.50 -0.29
CA LEU A 262 -11.22 18.50 -0.30
C LEU A 262 -11.76 19.81 -0.92
N PRO A 263 -12.96 19.81 -1.54
CA PRO A 263 -13.50 21.00 -2.15
C PRO A 263 -13.67 22.17 -1.17
N ASP A 264 -13.31 23.39 -1.58
CA ASP A 264 -13.35 24.59 -0.73
C ASP A 264 -14.76 24.92 -0.17
N CYS A 265 -15.82 24.34 -0.75
CA CYS A 265 -17.20 24.52 -0.29
C CYS A 265 -17.59 23.62 0.90
N VAL A 266 -16.73 22.68 1.29
CA VAL A 266 -16.98 21.77 2.42
C VAL A 266 -16.63 22.47 3.73
N ASP A 267 -17.55 22.45 4.69
CA ASP A 267 -17.29 22.98 6.04
C ASP A 267 -16.59 21.92 6.90
N LEU A 268 -15.30 22.14 7.16
CA LEU A 268 -14.45 21.28 7.97
C LEU A 268 -14.23 21.80 9.40
N SER A 269 -14.84 22.93 9.76
CA SER A 269 -14.57 23.65 11.01
C SER A 269 -14.86 22.82 12.27
N ALA A 270 -15.78 21.86 12.18
CA ALA A 270 -16.12 20.94 13.26
C ALA A 270 -15.01 19.92 13.60
N TYR A 271 -14.12 19.63 12.65
CA TYR A 271 -13.13 18.54 12.77
C TYR A 271 -11.75 19.04 13.18
N GLY A 272 -11.46 20.33 12.99
CA GLY A 272 -10.14 20.90 13.24
C GLY A 272 -9.10 20.37 12.25
N TYR A 273 -7.84 20.32 12.67
CA TYR A 273 -6.73 19.81 11.86
C TYR A 273 -5.56 19.38 12.73
N LEU A 274 -4.66 18.60 12.13
CA LEU A 274 -3.38 18.21 12.70
C LEU A 274 -2.23 19.01 12.08
N GLN A 275 -1.10 19.00 12.76
CA GLN A 275 0.12 19.67 12.34
C GLN A 275 1.26 18.67 12.43
N LEU A 276 2.09 18.65 11.40
CA LEU A 276 3.32 17.87 11.35
C LEU A 276 4.36 18.47 12.29
N ARG A 277 5.17 17.63 12.93
CA ARG A 277 6.28 18.06 13.78
C ARG A 277 7.54 18.23 12.95
N GLU A 278 8.01 19.47 12.81
CA GLU A 278 9.20 19.81 12.01
C GLU A 278 10.45 19.00 12.40
N SER A 279 10.64 18.68 13.67
CA SER A 279 11.79 17.89 14.12
C SER A 279 11.70 16.39 13.77
N GLY A 280 10.54 15.91 13.33
CA GLY A 280 10.27 14.49 13.07
C GLY A 280 10.11 13.65 14.34
N PRO A 281 10.09 12.32 14.22
CA PRO A 281 9.94 11.36 15.33
C PRO A 281 11.25 11.20 16.14
N VAL A 282 11.11 10.75 17.39
CA VAL A 282 12.18 10.47 18.34
C VAL A 282 11.99 9.08 18.91
N VAL A 283 13.04 8.25 18.84
CA VAL A 283 13.03 6.88 19.40
C VAL A 283 12.66 6.89 20.89
N ASN A 284 11.80 5.96 21.28
CA ASN A 284 11.17 5.76 22.60
C ASN A 284 10.20 6.86 23.06
N GLU A 285 9.79 7.80 22.20
CA GLU A 285 8.72 8.72 22.58
C GLU A 285 7.36 8.01 22.55
N SER A 286 6.49 8.33 23.52
CA SER A 286 5.11 7.84 23.54
C SER A 286 4.28 8.51 22.44
N ILE A 287 3.47 7.71 21.77
CA ILE A 287 2.55 8.13 20.71
C ILE A 287 1.13 7.64 20.97
N TYR A 288 0.17 8.21 20.25
CA TYR A 288 -1.16 7.64 20.08
C TYR A 288 -1.58 7.72 18.61
N VAL A 289 -2.33 6.73 18.14
CA VAL A 289 -2.68 6.58 16.72
C VAL A 289 -4.21 6.50 16.59
N PRO A 290 -4.89 7.60 16.22
CA PRO A 290 -6.28 7.56 15.81
C PRO A 290 -6.41 6.95 14.40
N GLN A 291 -7.26 5.92 14.26
CA GLN A 291 -7.33 5.08 13.07
C GLN A 291 -8.74 4.49 12.83
N HIS A 292 -8.95 3.94 11.64
CA HIS A 292 -10.13 3.16 11.25
C HIS A 292 -9.75 1.72 10.85
N PRO A 293 -9.31 0.86 11.80
CA PRO A 293 -8.92 -0.52 11.54
C PRO A 293 -10.11 -1.31 11.01
N ASP A 294 -9.91 -2.12 9.97
CA ASP A 294 -10.91 -2.83 9.16
C ASP A 294 -12.09 -1.93 8.70
N GLY A 295 -11.85 -0.62 8.61
CA GLY A 295 -12.87 0.40 8.37
C GLY A 295 -13.97 0.46 9.44
N TYR A 296 -13.66 0.08 10.67
CA TYR A 296 -14.53 0.22 11.83
C TYR A 296 -14.78 1.69 12.21
N ALA A 297 -15.61 1.89 13.23
CA ALA A 297 -15.68 3.17 13.91
C ALA A 297 -14.29 3.58 14.43
N LYS A 298 -14.05 4.89 14.54
CA LYS A 298 -12.76 5.45 14.95
C LYS A 298 -12.27 4.88 16.27
N ARG A 299 -11.06 4.34 16.25
CA ARG A 299 -10.36 3.83 17.42
C ARG A 299 -9.07 4.61 17.65
N ILE A 300 -8.57 4.57 18.87
CA ILE A 300 -7.27 5.14 19.25
C ILE A 300 -6.51 4.06 20.00
N VAL A 301 -5.33 3.70 19.50
CA VAL A 301 -4.34 2.93 20.25
C VAL A 301 -3.35 3.89 20.87
N SER A 302 -3.02 3.67 22.14
CA SER A 302 -1.99 4.42 22.87
C SER A 302 -1.24 3.57 23.89
N THR A 303 -1.55 2.28 23.94
CA THR A 303 -0.93 1.31 24.86
C THR A 303 -0.64 0.01 24.13
N VAL A 304 0.32 -0.74 24.63
CA VAL A 304 0.64 -2.12 24.21
C VAL A 304 0.09 -3.13 25.23
N ASP A 305 0.18 -4.44 24.94
CA ASP A 305 -0.42 -5.54 25.71
C ASP A 305 -0.17 -5.49 27.23
N ASP A 306 1.02 -5.09 27.66
CA ASP A 306 1.41 -5.05 29.08
C ASP A 306 0.90 -3.79 29.82
N GLY A 307 0.16 -2.93 29.11
CA GLY A 307 -0.35 -1.65 29.59
C GLY A 307 0.66 -0.51 29.55
N GLY A 308 1.86 -0.73 29.00
CA GLY A 308 2.82 0.32 28.67
C GLY A 308 2.31 1.22 27.55
N ASP A 309 2.91 2.40 27.41
CA ASP A 309 2.60 3.31 26.31
C ASP A 309 3.04 2.72 24.96
N THR A 310 2.28 2.99 23.91
CA THR A 310 2.75 2.82 22.53
C THR A 310 3.88 3.80 22.24
N THR A 311 4.96 3.37 21.59
CA THR A 311 6.17 4.15 21.33
C THR A 311 6.72 4.05 19.91
N ILE A 312 7.57 5.00 19.55
CA ILE A 312 8.47 4.89 18.39
C ILE A 312 9.63 3.94 18.75
N LEU A 313 9.79 2.85 18.00
CA LEU A 313 10.84 1.84 18.21
C LEU A 313 12.14 2.19 17.48
N SER A 314 12.05 2.81 16.31
CA SER A 314 13.20 3.14 15.46
C SER A 314 12.90 4.31 14.52
N VAL A 315 13.95 4.96 14.01
CA VAL A 315 13.84 6.06 13.02
C VAL A 315 14.98 5.91 12.02
N GLY A 316 14.65 5.88 10.73
CA GLY A 316 15.62 5.79 9.64
C GLY A 316 16.13 4.36 9.39
N GLU A 317 15.33 3.34 9.69
CA GLU A 317 15.71 1.93 9.49
C GLU A 317 15.21 1.39 8.15
N ASP A 318 16.05 0.60 7.47
CA ASP A 318 15.65 -0.09 6.24
C ASP A 318 15.00 -1.44 6.58
N GLY A 319 13.98 -1.85 5.80
CA GLY A 319 13.28 -3.11 6.00
C GLY A 319 12.41 -3.53 4.82
N SER A 320 11.57 -4.54 5.05
CA SER A 320 10.59 -5.01 4.04
C SER A 320 9.60 -3.93 3.63
N CYS A 321 9.34 -2.96 4.50
CA CYS A 321 8.45 -1.82 4.27
C CYS A 321 9.13 -0.65 3.55
N GLY A 322 10.41 -0.75 3.16
CA GLY A 322 11.13 0.33 2.45
C GLY A 322 12.37 0.80 3.18
N THR A 323 12.92 1.94 2.74
CA THR A 323 14.14 2.54 3.30
C THR A 323 13.82 3.71 4.23
N GLU A 324 14.70 4.01 5.19
CA GLU A 324 14.57 5.15 6.11
C GLU A 324 13.25 5.20 6.92
N GLN A 325 12.74 4.04 7.33
CA GLN A 325 11.43 3.88 7.97
C GLN A 325 11.41 4.27 9.46
N VAL A 326 10.22 4.60 9.95
CA VAL A 326 9.93 4.81 11.38
C VAL A 326 9.23 3.56 11.93
N GLY A 327 9.87 2.86 12.85
CA GLY A 327 9.27 1.70 13.52
C GLY A 327 8.37 2.10 14.70
N HIS A 328 7.24 1.41 14.90
CA HIS A 328 6.36 1.59 16.07
C HIS A 328 5.71 0.28 16.54
N ASP A 329 5.22 0.26 17.78
CA ASP A 329 4.55 -0.89 18.43
C ASP A 329 3.02 -0.74 18.50
N ALA A 330 2.45 0.29 17.89
CA ALA A 330 1.00 0.50 17.85
C ALA A 330 0.29 -0.59 17.06
N ASP A 331 -0.73 -1.24 17.62
CA ASP A 331 -1.57 -2.18 16.88
C ASP A 331 -2.30 -1.51 15.73
N THR A 332 -2.22 -2.11 14.54
CA THR A 332 -2.94 -1.67 13.33
C THR A 332 -3.52 -2.87 12.59
N GLN A 333 -4.51 -2.62 11.74
CA GLN A 333 -5.16 -3.63 10.90
C GLN A 333 -5.56 -3.03 9.55
N GLY A 334 -5.91 -3.89 8.58
CA GLY A 334 -6.46 -3.52 7.27
C GLY A 334 -7.21 -2.18 7.27
N GLY A 335 -6.71 -1.15 6.60
CA GLY A 335 -7.37 0.17 6.51
C GLY A 335 -6.97 1.18 7.57
N SER A 336 -6.01 0.84 8.42
CA SER A 336 -5.30 1.81 9.26
C SER A 336 -4.23 2.56 8.46
N SER A 337 -3.87 2.08 7.27
CA SER A 337 -3.12 2.81 6.25
C SER A 337 -3.50 4.29 6.18
N GLY A 338 -2.51 5.16 6.35
CA GLY A 338 -2.63 6.61 6.30
C GLY A 338 -2.88 7.25 7.66
N SER A 339 -3.02 6.45 8.73
CA SER A 339 -3.23 6.97 10.08
C SER A 339 -2.05 7.79 10.57
N PRO A 340 -2.31 8.93 11.26
CA PRO A 340 -1.24 9.74 11.82
C PRO A 340 -0.71 9.12 13.12
N LEU A 341 0.61 8.99 13.24
CA LEU A 341 1.27 8.76 14.52
C LEU A 341 1.45 10.12 15.19
N ILE A 342 0.83 10.32 16.36
CA ILE A 342 0.83 11.61 17.05
C ILE A 342 1.62 11.49 18.36
N SER A 343 2.59 12.37 18.59
CA SER A 343 3.33 12.39 19.86
C SER A 343 2.40 12.77 21.00
N SER A 344 2.39 11.96 22.06
CA SER A 344 1.59 12.21 23.26
C SER A 344 2.01 13.49 24.01
N SER A 345 3.25 13.95 23.78
CA SER A 345 3.83 15.09 24.50
C SER A 345 3.39 16.46 23.95
N ASP A 346 3.30 16.59 22.62
CA ASP A 346 3.05 17.87 21.94
C ASP A 346 1.81 17.83 21.01
N ASN A 347 1.24 16.65 20.77
CA ASN A 347 0.07 16.43 19.93
C ASN A 347 0.26 16.90 18.47
N LEU A 348 1.49 16.74 17.97
CA LEU A 348 1.90 16.90 16.59
C LEU A 348 2.14 15.53 15.94
N VAL A 349 1.87 15.44 14.64
CA VAL A 349 2.07 14.23 13.84
C VAL A 349 3.56 14.05 13.58
N VAL A 350 4.09 12.87 13.87
CA VAL A 350 5.52 12.55 13.76
C VAL A 350 5.82 11.52 12.67
N ALA A 351 4.82 10.72 12.27
CA ALA A 351 4.92 9.77 11.17
C ALA A 351 3.53 9.43 10.60
N ILE A 352 3.48 8.79 9.43
CA ILE A 352 2.25 8.30 8.79
C ILE A 352 2.33 6.78 8.67
N HIS A 353 1.41 6.05 9.30
CA HIS A 353 1.38 4.59 9.19
C HIS A 353 1.14 4.15 7.74
N HIS A 354 1.86 3.14 7.27
CA HIS A 354 1.70 2.64 5.90
C HIS A 354 1.94 1.15 5.72
N CYS A 355 2.74 0.52 6.60
CA CYS A 355 3.12 -0.88 6.45
C CYS A 355 3.18 -1.59 7.81
N GLY A 356 2.81 -2.88 7.82
CA GLY A 356 2.60 -3.66 9.03
C GLY A 356 3.75 -4.57 9.47
N GLY A 357 3.64 -5.10 10.70
CA GLY A 357 4.52 -6.10 11.32
C GLY A 357 4.56 -5.98 12.86
N CYS A 358 5.20 -6.92 13.59
CA CYS A 358 5.40 -6.75 15.05
C CYS A 358 6.25 -5.53 15.44
N ALA A 359 7.02 -5.03 14.48
CA ALA A 359 7.45 -3.64 14.43
C ALA A 359 6.78 -3.04 13.19
N ASN A 360 5.67 -2.33 13.39
CA ASN A 360 4.96 -1.65 12.32
C ASN A 360 5.83 -0.51 11.77
N ALA A 361 5.63 -0.14 10.50
CA ALA A 361 6.42 0.89 9.82
C ALA A 361 5.56 2.08 9.41
N ALA A 362 6.16 3.26 9.54
CA ALA A 362 5.58 4.55 9.25
C ALA A 362 6.57 5.43 8.48
N ILE A 363 6.03 6.39 7.73
CA ILE A 363 6.78 7.37 6.94
C ILE A 363 7.16 8.53 7.84
N ASP A 364 8.43 8.94 7.84
CA ASP A 364 8.89 10.11 8.58
C ASP A 364 8.31 11.39 7.96
N VAL A 365 7.72 12.26 8.78
CA VAL A 365 7.06 13.48 8.28
C VAL A 365 8.01 14.52 7.67
N ARG A 366 9.33 14.28 7.71
CA ARG A 366 10.38 15.14 7.15
C ARG A 366 10.81 14.75 5.74
N THR A 367 10.52 13.53 5.32
CA THR A 367 10.82 12.97 3.99
C THR A 367 9.61 13.12 3.09
#